data_AF-A0AAD4Q475-F1
#
_entry.id   AF-A0AAD4Q475-F1
#
_cell.length_a   1.000
_cell.length_b   1.000
_cell.length_c   1.000
_cell.angle_alpha   90.00
_cell.angle_beta   90.00
_cell.angle_gamma   90.00
#
_symmetry.space_group_name_H-M   'P 1'
#
loop_
_entity.id
_entity.type
_entity.pdbx_description
1 polymer ?
#
loop_
_entity_poly.entity_id
_entity_poly.type
_entity_poly.pdbx_seq_one_letter_code
_entity_poly.pdbx_strand_id
1 'polypeptide(L)'
;MLSTAFLVVAFSLVPISHASILTATPFWRYQSTCRSIANAIFNSSQLFYPNSTQYDADIEHAGVSSSQVSACSVEPGSTADVSIILRILGSTRTPFAVKGGGHAFNPGFSSTTGVQISMTRFSNIELNNATCTFDAGSGVTWDQAFAALDSSGLNIVGGRKPTVGVAGLTLGGGYGFTSNQYGLTIDNMAGYELVLPNGTITNGGGNNFGIVTKFTYKTVPQGQVWGGTLNYSVDQLDLVKEAVLKFQQKNDTKAALNVPVNYTPAGAISAALVFYNAPTPAPGIFDDFLAIPTNQSDIKTRSFVDMFNSLSFINPNTVRGRVNGVSVMQYSPSVFDAIVNQTLFWGGKIGALDPNFTVGLTLEPFLGDVFSHGPASAYPPDRSHALFPTGVSFEYSNASLDDTVSNGLRSFSDAVTAAAVADGQNVSHAAGYPNYALSDTPLEEIYGANLPRLHGIKKAVDPENVMGLAGGFKI
;
A
#
# COMPACT_ATOMS: atom_id res chain seq x y z
N MET A 1 -29.01 53.61 29.35
CA MET A 1 -27.87 52.70 29.56
C MET A 1 -28.28 51.65 30.56
N LEU A 2 -28.74 50.49 30.09
CA LEU A 2 -28.88 49.28 30.88
C LEU A 2 -28.85 48.09 29.91
N SER A 3 -27.98 47.16 30.25
CA SER A 3 -27.59 45.96 29.51
C SER A 3 -28.68 44.90 29.62
N THR A 4 -29.01 44.23 28.52
CA THR A 4 -29.73 42.96 28.52
C THR A 4 -29.00 42.00 27.59
N ALA A 5 -28.31 41.05 28.22
CA ALA A 5 -27.63 39.93 27.57
C ALA A 5 -28.67 38.96 27.02
N PHE A 6 -28.57 38.63 25.73
CA PHE A 6 -29.29 37.50 25.14
C PHE A 6 -28.44 36.24 25.28
N LEU A 7 -28.94 35.29 26.06
CA LEU A 7 -28.42 33.94 26.19
C LEU A 7 -28.81 33.15 24.93
N VAL A 8 -27.88 32.92 24.00
CA VAL A 8 -28.09 32.00 22.88
C VAL A 8 -27.75 30.59 23.37
N VAL A 9 -28.78 29.79 23.60
CA VAL A 9 -28.65 28.35 23.85
C VAL A 9 -28.24 27.70 22.53
N ALA A 10 -26.96 27.33 22.43
CA ALA A 10 -26.46 26.51 21.33
C ALA A 10 -27.00 25.08 21.50
N PHE A 11 -28.00 24.70 20.69
CA PHE A 11 -28.37 23.29 20.55
C PHE A 11 -27.23 22.56 19.85
N SER A 12 -26.52 21.74 20.62
CA SER A 12 -25.60 20.74 20.09
C SER A 12 -26.45 19.72 19.31
N LEU A 13 -26.48 19.83 17.99
CA LEU A 13 -26.98 18.74 17.14
C LEU A 13 -25.97 17.60 17.23
N VAL A 14 -26.26 16.64 18.11
CA VAL A 14 -25.60 15.33 18.08
C VAL A 14 -25.91 14.73 16.70
N PRO A 15 -24.90 14.36 15.90
CA PRO A 15 -25.15 13.70 14.63
C PRO A 15 -25.87 12.37 14.92
N ILE A 16 -27.11 12.28 14.44
CA ILE A 16 -27.86 11.02 14.43
C ILE A 16 -27.11 10.11 13.47
N SER A 17 -26.37 9.16 14.03
CA SER A 17 -25.80 8.03 13.31
C SER A 17 -26.93 7.39 12.51
N HIS A 18 -26.86 7.49 11.18
CA HIS A 18 -27.75 6.73 10.31
C HIS A 18 -27.34 5.26 10.46
N ALA A 19 -28.01 4.56 11.38
CA ALA A 19 -28.03 3.12 11.42
C ALA A 19 -28.64 2.65 10.10
N SER A 20 -27.77 2.39 9.13
CA SER A 20 -28.14 1.66 7.93
C SER A 20 -28.60 0.30 8.42
N ILE A 21 -29.82 -0.08 8.05
CA ILE A 21 -30.34 -1.44 8.27
C ILE A 21 -29.48 -2.35 7.37
N LEU A 22 -28.35 -2.77 7.92
CA LEU A 22 -27.55 -3.88 7.41
C LEU A 22 -28.49 -5.08 7.41
N THR A 23 -28.76 -5.63 6.23
CA THR A 23 -29.46 -6.92 6.12
C THR A 23 -28.74 -7.92 7.05
N ALA A 24 -29.49 -8.50 7.99
CA ALA A 24 -28.98 -9.30 9.11
C ALA A 24 -28.39 -10.66 8.70
N THR A 25 -27.87 -10.80 7.49
CA THR A 25 -27.57 -12.08 6.84
C THR A 25 -26.14 -12.63 7.06
N PRO A 26 -25.05 -11.83 7.21
CA PRO A 26 -23.70 -12.41 7.36
C PRO A 26 -23.46 -13.06 8.72
N PHE A 27 -23.94 -12.42 9.80
CA PHE A 27 -23.63 -12.80 11.18
C PHE A 27 -24.02 -14.23 11.52
N TRP A 28 -25.24 -14.65 11.15
CA TRP A 28 -25.74 -15.99 11.47
C TRP A 28 -25.02 -17.10 10.68
N ARG A 29 -24.52 -16.79 9.48
CA ARG A 29 -23.99 -17.81 8.55
C ARG A 29 -22.69 -18.45 9.06
N TYR A 30 -21.84 -17.70 9.76
CA TYR A 30 -20.52 -18.17 10.20
C TYR A 30 -20.35 -18.18 11.73
N GLN A 31 -21.44 -18.02 12.48
CA GLN A 31 -21.39 -17.96 13.94
C GLN A 31 -20.86 -19.24 14.57
N SER A 32 -21.16 -20.41 14.00
CA SER A 32 -20.62 -21.70 14.46
C SER A 32 -19.11 -21.78 14.28
N THR A 33 -18.57 -21.27 13.17
CA THR A 33 -17.13 -21.15 12.92
C THR A 33 -16.49 -20.22 13.95
N CYS A 34 -17.05 -19.03 14.17
CA CYS A 34 -16.56 -18.09 15.18
C CYS A 34 -16.49 -18.72 16.59
N ARG A 35 -17.54 -19.44 17.00
CA ARG A 35 -17.53 -20.17 18.29
C ARG A 35 -16.48 -21.28 18.33
N SER A 36 -16.28 -22.00 17.23
CA SER A 36 -15.27 -23.05 17.14
C SER A 36 -13.86 -22.47 17.29
N ILE A 37 -13.59 -21.31 16.68
CA ILE A 37 -12.34 -20.57 16.85
C ILE A 37 -12.18 -20.11 18.31
N ALA A 38 -13.19 -19.45 18.88
CA ALA A 38 -13.15 -18.93 20.25
C ALA A 38 -12.85 -20.02 21.30
N ASN A 39 -13.35 -21.24 21.08
CA ASN A 39 -13.14 -22.37 21.98
C ASN A 39 -11.77 -23.08 21.80
N ALA A 40 -11.07 -22.84 20.69
CA ALA A 40 -9.87 -23.59 20.33
C ALA A 40 -8.57 -22.80 20.47
N ILE A 41 -8.61 -21.47 20.35
CA ILE A 41 -7.45 -20.59 20.47
C ILE A 41 -6.98 -20.43 21.92
N PHE A 42 -5.70 -20.14 22.12
CA PHE A 42 -5.10 -19.88 23.43
C PHE A 42 -5.49 -18.50 23.99
N ASN A 43 -5.28 -18.30 25.30
CA ASN A 43 -5.57 -17.05 26.01
C ASN A 43 -4.76 -15.82 25.52
N SER A 44 -3.71 -16.04 24.71
CA SER A 44 -2.98 -14.96 24.02
C SER A 44 -3.80 -14.33 22.89
N SER A 45 -4.78 -15.05 22.37
CA SER A 45 -5.67 -14.65 21.29
C SER A 45 -7.02 -14.17 21.81
N GLN A 46 -7.71 -13.37 21.01
CA GLN A 46 -9.05 -12.89 21.34
C GLN A 46 -9.94 -12.83 20.11
N LEU A 47 -11.24 -13.10 20.29
CA LEU A 47 -12.25 -13.00 19.26
C LEU A 47 -13.27 -11.93 19.64
N PHE A 48 -13.67 -11.12 18.67
CA PHE A 48 -14.62 -10.04 18.83
C PHE A 48 -15.79 -10.19 17.86
N TYR A 49 -16.94 -9.67 18.27
CA TYR A 49 -18.17 -9.67 17.48
C TYR A 49 -18.59 -8.23 17.15
N PRO A 50 -19.47 -8.05 16.15
CA PRO A 50 -20.05 -6.74 15.85
C PRO A 50 -20.58 -6.01 17.09
N ASN A 51 -20.50 -4.69 17.08
CA ASN A 51 -20.84 -3.77 18.18
C ASN A 51 -19.83 -3.73 19.33
N SER A 52 -18.57 -4.11 19.09
CA SER A 52 -17.47 -3.85 20.02
C SER A 52 -16.42 -2.97 19.35
N THR A 53 -15.83 -2.04 20.12
CA THR A 53 -14.82 -1.11 19.60
C THR A 53 -13.64 -1.81 18.95
N GLN A 54 -13.20 -2.94 19.53
CA GLN A 54 -12.09 -3.70 18.98
C GLN A 54 -12.46 -4.39 17.66
N TYR A 55 -13.68 -4.91 17.54
CA TYR A 55 -14.16 -5.45 16.28
C TYR A 55 -14.16 -4.38 15.18
N ASP A 56 -14.60 -3.15 15.48
CA ASP A 56 -14.63 -2.06 14.50
C ASP A 56 -13.19 -1.73 14.02
N ALA A 57 -12.22 -1.66 14.94
CA ALA A 57 -10.80 -1.47 14.61
C ALA A 57 -10.21 -2.64 13.78
N ASP A 58 -10.65 -3.87 14.04
CA ASP A 58 -10.21 -5.07 13.33
C ASP A 58 -10.73 -5.17 11.90
N ILE A 59 -11.83 -4.47 11.56
CA ILE A 59 -12.41 -4.48 10.21
C ILE A 59 -12.16 -3.18 9.44
N GLU A 60 -11.70 -2.12 10.10
CA GLU A 60 -11.40 -0.83 9.46
C GLU A 60 -10.14 -0.88 8.57
N HIS A 61 -10.19 -0.11 7.48
CA HIS A 61 -9.17 0.01 6.44
C HIS A 61 -8.92 1.48 6.11
N ALA A 62 -7.76 1.77 5.52
CA ALA A 62 -7.38 3.12 5.09
C ALA A 62 -8.41 3.75 4.11
N GLY A 63 -8.99 2.93 3.23
CA GLY A 63 -10.15 3.31 2.41
C GLY A 63 -11.41 2.62 2.92
N VAL A 64 -12.42 3.39 3.34
CA VAL A 64 -13.67 2.82 3.91
C VAL A 64 -14.44 1.96 2.92
N SER A 65 -14.23 2.18 1.62
CA SER A 65 -14.79 1.38 0.54
C SER A 65 -14.20 -0.03 0.45
N SER A 66 -13.15 -0.34 1.19
CA SER A 66 -12.59 -1.70 1.34
C SER A 66 -13.19 -2.46 2.51
N SER A 67 -13.64 -1.78 3.57
CA SER A 67 -14.15 -2.43 4.78
C SER A 67 -15.41 -3.25 4.49
N GLN A 68 -15.51 -4.44 5.08
CA GLN A 68 -16.70 -5.29 5.02
C GLN A 68 -17.08 -5.75 6.43
N VAL A 69 -18.38 -5.94 6.65
CA VAL A 69 -18.89 -6.47 7.91
C VAL A 69 -18.71 -7.98 7.93
N SER A 70 -17.73 -8.44 8.71
CA SER A 70 -17.48 -9.85 9.01
C SER A 70 -18.47 -10.43 10.05
N ALA A 71 -18.50 -11.76 10.21
CA ALA A 71 -19.27 -12.41 11.27
C ALA A 71 -18.60 -12.26 12.65
N CYS A 72 -17.27 -12.27 12.67
CA CYS A 72 -16.42 -11.99 13.83
C CYS A 72 -15.01 -11.61 13.35
N SER A 73 -14.28 -10.89 14.20
CA SER A 73 -12.83 -10.72 14.04
C SER A 73 -12.08 -11.56 15.05
N VAL A 74 -10.90 -12.04 14.69
CA VAL A 74 -9.98 -12.75 15.58
C VAL A 74 -8.61 -12.11 15.51
N GLU A 75 -8.04 -11.84 16.67
CA GLU A 75 -6.68 -11.40 16.86
C GLU A 75 -5.84 -12.58 17.37
N PRO A 76 -5.18 -13.34 16.49
CA PRO A 76 -4.27 -14.40 16.92
C PRO A 76 -3.07 -13.79 17.67
N GLY A 77 -2.79 -14.30 18.86
CA GLY A 77 -1.65 -13.92 19.69
C GLY A 77 -0.42 -14.81 19.52
N SER A 78 -0.49 -15.85 18.69
CA SER A 78 0.62 -16.77 18.44
C SER A 78 0.53 -17.43 17.07
N THR A 79 1.66 -17.86 16.51
CA THR A 79 1.72 -18.62 15.25
C THR A 79 0.95 -19.94 15.35
N ALA A 80 0.91 -20.55 16.54
CA ALA A 80 0.11 -21.74 16.81
C ALA A 80 -1.41 -21.46 16.70
N ASP A 81 -1.88 -20.30 17.16
CA ASP A 81 -3.28 -19.91 17.00
C ASP A 81 -3.65 -19.67 15.54
N VAL A 82 -2.75 -19.09 14.73
CA VAL A 82 -2.95 -18.96 13.27
C VAL A 82 -3.13 -20.33 12.63
N SER A 83 -2.36 -21.34 13.05
CA SER A 83 -2.49 -22.73 12.60
C SER A 83 -3.86 -23.34 12.95
N ILE A 84 -4.32 -23.14 14.18
CA ILE A 84 -5.63 -23.59 14.64
C ILE A 84 -6.75 -22.93 13.82
N ILE A 85 -6.68 -21.61 13.66
CA ILE A 85 -7.65 -20.81 12.92
C ILE A 85 -7.73 -21.29 11.46
N LEU A 86 -6.61 -21.40 10.75
CA LEU A 86 -6.58 -21.83 9.35
C LEU A 86 -7.19 -23.21 9.14
N ARG A 87 -6.89 -24.17 10.02
CA ARG A 87 -7.49 -25.52 9.97
C ARG A 87 -9.01 -25.48 10.17
N ILE A 88 -9.49 -24.68 11.12
CA ILE A 88 -10.94 -24.52 11.36
C ILE A 88 -11.60 -23.90 10.13
N LEU A 89 -11.04 -22.82 9.58
CA LEU A 89 -11.53 -22.16 8.37
C LEU A 89 -11.56 -23.11 7.16
N GLY A 90 -10.49 -23.89 6.96
CA GLY A 90 -10.43 -24.92 5.93
C GLY A 90 -11.47 -26.02 6.08
N SER A 91 -11.66 -26.54 7.30
CA SER A 91 -12.65 -27.60 7.57
C SER A 91 -14.10 -27.12 7.44
N THR A 92 -14.36 -25.87 7.80
CA THR A 92 -15.70 -25.26 7.73
C THR A 92 -15.98 -24.58 6.39
N ARG A 93 -14.99 -24.50 5.51
CA ARG A 93 -15.02 -23.74 4.25
C ARG A 93 -15.51 -22.31 4.43
N THR A 94 -15.11 -21.67 5.52
CA THR A 94 -15.52 -20.30 5.85
C THR A 94 -14.64 -19.30 5.12
N PRO A 95 -15.21 -18.35 4.33
CA PRO A 95 -14.45 -17.24 3.78
C PRO A 95 -13.75 -16.45 4.87
N PHE A 96 -12.55 -15.98 4.61
CA PHE A 96 -11.80 -15.19 5.59
C PHE A 96 -11.00 -14.09 4.90
N ALA A 97 -10.48 -13.17 5.69
CA ALA A 97 -9.49 -12.22 5.21
C ALA A 97 -8.42 -11.99 6.28
N VAL A 98 -7.25 -11.56 5.85
CA VAL A 98 -6.11 -11.30 6.73
C VAL A 98 -5.73 -9.84 6.59
N LYS A 99 -5.72 -9.11 7.71
CA LYS A 99 -5.36 -7.70 7.78
C LYS A 99 -4.09 -7.52 8.61
N GLY A 100 -3.04 -7.02 7.95
CA GLY A 100 -1.92 -6.35 8.61
C GLY A 100 -2.27 -4.89 8.89
N GLY A 101 -1.69 -3.96 8.14
CA GLY A 101 -1.97 -2.52 8.28
C GLY A 101 -3.22 -1.97 7.58
N GLY A 102 -4.03 -2.79 6.89
CA GLY A 102 -5.32 -2.35 6.34
C GLY A 102 -5.29 -1.41 5.11
N HIS A 103 -4.22 -1.44 4.32
CA HIS A 103 -4.02 -0.57 3.14
C HIS A 103 -4.45 -1.16 1.79
N ALA A 104 -5.15 -2.29 1.76
CA ALA A 104 -5.73 -2.78 0.50
C ALA A 104 -6.96 -1.94 0.13
N PHE A 105 -6.94 -1.30 -1.04
CA PHE A 105 -8.07 -0.50 -1.56
C PHE A 105 -9.09 -1.31 -2.39
N ASN A 106 -8.78 -2.59 -2.60
CA ASN A 106 -9.66 -3.56 -3.23
C ASN A 106 -10.64 -4.15 -2.19
N PRO A 107 -11.97 -4.02 -2.38
CA PRO A 107 -12.95 -4.70 -1.54
C PRO A 107 -12.73 -6.22 -1.55
N GLY A 108 -12.83 -6.85 -0.38
CA GLY A 108 -12.69 -8.30 -0.27
C GLY A 108 -11.24 -8.82 -0.35
N PHE A 109 -10.22 -7.93 -0.39
CA PHE A 109 -8.81 -8.37 -0.39
C PHE A 109 -8.26 -8.63 1.00
N SER A 110 -8.37 -7.64 1.90
CA SER A 110 -8.06 -7.79 3.33
C SER A 110 -9.29 -7.65 4.22
N SER A 111 -10.48 -7.69 3.62
CA SER A 111 -11.79 -7.67 4.28
C SER A 111 -12.65 -8.86 3.84
N THR A 112 -13.67 -9.21 4.63
CA THR A 112 -14.55 -10.34 4.34
C THR A 112 -15.91 -10.19 5.01
N THR A 113 -16.88 -10.99 4.56
CA THR A 113 -18.14 -11.23 5.28
C THR A 113 -18.08 -12.44 6.22
N GLY A 114 -17.00 -13.23 6.17
CA GLY A 114 -16.77 -14.40 7.02
C GLY A 114 -15.97 -14.07 8.27
N VAL A 115 -14.78 -14.64 8.45
CA VAL A 115 -13.92 -14.38 9.62
C VAL A 115 -12.81 -13.40 9.26
N GLN A 116 -12.77 -12.25 9.95
CA GLN A 116 -11.67 -11.30 9.80
C GLN A 116 -10.50 -11.69 10.72
N ILE A 117 -9.32 -11.95 10.17
CA ILE A 117 -8.10 -12.18 10.94
C ILE A 117 -7.31 -10.87 11.02
N SER A 118 -7.23 -10.29 12.21
CA SER A 118 -6.49 -9.06 12.50
C SER A 118 -5.12 -9.42 13.08
N MET A 119 -4.04 -9.12 12.35
CA MET A 119 -2.69 -9.47 12.79
C MET A 119 -2.10 -8.49 13.81
N THR A 120 -2.91 -7.60 14.38
CA THR A 120 -2.48 -6.50 15.27
C THR A 120 -1.64 -6.96 16.48
N ARG A 121 -1.88 -8.18 16.99
CA ARG A 121 -1.08 -8.78 18.08
C ARG A 121 0.29 -9.28 17.66
N PHE A 122 0.53 -9.47 16.36
CA PHE A 122 1.86 -9.74 15.81
C PHE A 122 2.62 -8.43 15.62
N SER A 123 2.86 -7.73 16.72
CA SER A 123 3.53 -6.41 16.78
C SER A 123 4.98 -6.50 17.27
N ASN A 124 5.52 -7.72 17.44
CA ASN A 124 6.90 -7.90 17.89
C ASN A 124 7.90 -7.32 16.87
N ILE A 125 8.91 -6.64 17.38
CA ILE A 125 9.99 -6.02 16.63
C ILE A 125 11.30 -6.34 17.34
N GLU A 126 12.28 -6.90 16.63
CA GLU A 126 13.58 -7.25 17.20
C GLU A 126 14.72 -6.96 16.21
N LEU A 127 15.66 -6.12 16.63
CA LEU A 127 16.93 -5.91 15.91
C LEU A 127 17.99 -6.87 16.43
N ASN A 128 18.51 -7.73 15.55
CA ASN A 128 19.62 -8.64 15.85
C ASN A 128 20.91 -8.16 15.19
N ASN A 129 21.79 -7.57 16.00
CA ASN A 129 23.10 -7.07 15.56
C ASN A 129 24.08 -8.18 15.17
N ALA A 130 23.94 -9.39 15.72
CA ALA A 130 24.84 -10.51 15.42
C ALA A 130 24.60 -11.08 14.02
N THR A 131 23.34 -11.07 13.56
CA THR A 131 22.95 -11.57 12.24
C THR A 131 22.69 -10.46 11.22
N CYS A 132 22.78 -9.19 11.62
CA CYS A 132 22.42 -8.03 10.80
C CYS A 132 21.00 -8.14 10.22
N THR A 133 20.06 -8.56 11.08
CA THR A 133 18.65 -8.74 10.70
C THR A 133 17.70 -7.99 11.62
N PHE A 134 16.54 -7.66 11.08
CA PHE A 134 15.43 -7.06 11.80
C PHE A 134 14.19 -7.93 11.63
N ASP A 135 13.67 -8.46 12.73
CA ASP A 135 12.43 -9.22 12.77
C ASP A 135 11.24 -8.28 13.00
N ALA A 136 10.19 -8.43 12.20
CA ALA A 136 8.92 -7.76 12.40
C ALA A 136 7.75 -8.75 12.29
N GLY A 137 6.81 -8.65 13.22
CA GLY A 137 5.54 -9.35 13.13
C GLY A 137 4.65 -8.80 12.01
N SER A 138 3.72 -9.61 11.51
CA SER A 138 2.84 -9.24 10.40
C SER A 138 1.86 -8.09 10.68
N GLY A 139 1.68 -7.71 11.94
CA GLY A 139 0.88 -6.55 12.37
C GLY A 139 1.63 -5.23 12.39
N VAL A 140 2.95 -5.24 12.21
CA VAL A 140 3.79 -4.04 12.27
C VAL A 140 3.54 -3.11 11.08
N THR A 141 3.55 -1.81 11.32
CA THR A 141 3.50 -0.75 10.30
C THR A 141 4.88 -0.14 10.05
N TRP A 142 5.06 0.56 8.92
CA TRP A 142 6.38 1.10 8.54
C TRP A 142 6.89 2.20 9.48
N ASP A 143 6.01 3.01 10.06
CA ASP A 143 6.38 3.96 11.12
C ASP A 143 6.94 3.28 12.36
N GLN A 144 6.31 2.21 12.83
CA GLN A 144 6.79 1.41 13.95
C GLN A 144 8.14 0.76 13.63
N ALA A 145 8.27 0.19 12.42
CA ALA A 145 9.50 -0.47 11.99
C ALA A 145 10.68 0.50 11.91
N PHE A 146 10.50 1.66 11.26
CA PHE A 146 11.57 2.66 11.14
C PHE A 146 11.87 3.36 12.47
N ALA A 147 10.86 3.63 13.31
CA ALA A 147 11.08 4.19 14.64
C ALA A 147 11.94 3.27 15.52
N ALA A 148 11.77 1.95 15.41
CA ALA A 148 12.58 0.97 16.13
C ALA A 148 14.06 0.96 15.69
N LEU A 149 14.38 1.53 14.52
CA LEU A 149 15.73 1.55 13.93
C LEU A 149 16.43 2.91 14.01
N ASP A 150 15.72 4.02 14.30
CA ASP A 150 16.22 5.40 14.15
C ASP A 150 17.58 5.66 14.83
N SER A 151 17.81 5.08 16.01
CA SER A 151 19.03 5.27 16.80
C SER A 151 20.11 4.20 16.60
N SER A 152 19.84 3.19 15.75
CA SER A 152 20.73 2.04 15.58
C SER A 152 21.86 2.26 14.57
N GLY A 153 21.77 3.31 13.75
CA GLY A 153 22.63 3.49 12.57
C GLY A 153 22.34 2.49 11.44
N LEU A 154 21.25 1.74 11.55
CA LEU A 154 20.75 0.78 10.59
C LEU A 154 19.34 1.16 10.13
N ASN A 155 18.91 0.58 9.02
CA ASN A 155 17.57 0.70 8.47
C ASN A 155 17.21 -0.57 7.68
N ILE A 156 16.00 -0.65 7.15
CA ILE A 156 15.53 -1.69 6.24
C ILE A 156 14.95 -1.06 4.97
N VAL A 157 14.89 -1.82 3.88
CA VAL A 157 14.28 -1.36 2.63
C VAL A 157 12.77 -1.52 2.72
N GLY A 158 12.03 -0.42 2.84
CA GLY A 158 10.61 -0.45 3.17
C GLY A 158 9.76 0.60 2.47
N GLY A 159 8.45 0.55 2.76
CA GLY A 159 7.46 1.47 2.20
C GLY A 159 7.69 2.93 2.58
N ARG A 160 7.02 3.83 1.86
CA ARG A 160 7.16 5.29 2.02
C ARG A 160 5.99 5.94 2.76
N LYS A 161 5.00 5.14 3.19
CA LYS A 161 3.78 5.61 3.86
C LYS A 161 3.72 5.02 5.28
N PRO A 162 3.61 5.86 6.34
CA PRO A 162 3.64 5.46 7.75
C PRO A 162 2.76 4.27 8.11
N THR A 163 1.46 4.38 7.86
CA THR A 163 0.45 3.44 8.34
C THR A 163 0.32 2.19 7.47
N VAL A 164 1.09 2.09 6.37
CA VAL A 164 1.11 0.87 5.57
C VAL A 164 1.72 -0.26 6.39
N GLY A 165 1.06 -1.42 6.40
CA GLY A 165 1.57 -2.61 7.08
C GLY A 165 2.78 -3.22 6.35
N VAL A 166 3.78 -3.66 7.10
CA VAL A 166 5.00 -4.26 6.54
C VAL A 166 4.68 -5.52 5.73
N ALA A 167 3.71 -6.31 6.21
CA ALA A 167 3.35 -7.59 5.62
C ALA A 167 2.81 -7.46 4.18
N GLY A 168 1.78 -6.65 3.98
CA GLY A 168 1.15 -6.49 2.67
C GLY A 168 2.11 -5.93 1.63
N LEU A 169 2.83 -4.86 1.99
CA LEU A 169 3.79 -4.23 1.07
C LEU A 169 4.90 -5.20 0.68
N THR A 170 5.49 -5.91 1.65
CA THR A 170 6.54 -6.89 1.40
C THR A 170 6.04 -8.03 0.50
N LEU A 171 4.88 -8.61 0.80
CA LEU A 171 4.36 -9.75 0.02
C LEU A 171 4.03 -9.42 -1.43
N GLY A 172 3.79 -8.14 -1.76
CA GLY A 172 3.62 -7.66 -3.14
C GLY A 172 4.90 -7.20 -3.84
N GLY A 173 6.06 -7.16 -3.16
CA GLY A 173 7.34 -6.72 -3.71
C GLY A 173 7.99 -5.59 -2.90
N GLY A 174 7.33 -4.43 -2.88
CA GLY A 174 7.72 -3.30 -2.04
C GLY A 174 8.75 -2.38 -2.66
N TYR A 175 8.32 -1.19 -3.08
CA TYR A 175 9.18 -0.08 -3.51
C TYR A 175 9.37 0.92 -2.36
N GLY A 176 10.62 1.38 -2.18
CA GLY A 176 11.03 2.30 -1.12
C GLY A 176 11.98 3.40 -1.59
N PHE A 177 12.34 4.31 -0.68
CA PHE A 177 13.30 5.39 -0.96
C PHE A 177 14.68 4.88 -1.37
N THR A 178 15.10 3.75 -0.81
CA THR A 178 16.43 3.19 -1.01
C THR A 178 16.45 2.05 -2.03
N SER A 179 15.37 1.88 -2.80
CA SER A 179 15.29 0.78 -3.77
C SER A 179 16.34 0.86 -4.88
N ASN A 180 16.73 2.05 -5.30
CA ASN A 180 17.84 2.21 -6.25
C ASN A 180 19.18 1.70 -5.69
N GLN A 181 19.38 1.66 -4.36
CA GLN A 181 20.61 1.17 -3.74
C GLN A 181 20.59 -0.32 -3.42
N TYR A 182 19.43 -0.87 -3.11
CA TYR A 182 19.31 -2.17 -2.45
C TYR A 182 18.21 -3.06 -3.04
N GLY A 183 17.50 -2.62 -4.08
CA GLY A 183 16.39 -3.35 -4.70
C GLY A 183 15.05 -3.19 -4.00
N LEU A 184 14.13 -4.10 -4.27
CA LEU A 184 12.81 -4.12 -3.63
C LEU A 184 12.92 -4.58 -2.17
N THR A 185 11.87 -4.33 -1.37
CA THR A 185 11.77 -4.87 -0.02
C THR A 185 11.96 -6.39 0.00
N ILE A 186 11.38 -7.13 -0.97
CA ILE A 186 11.55 -8.58 -1.09
C ILE A 186 12.98 -9.04 -1.37
N ASP A 187 13.81 -8.21 -1.99
CA ASP A 187 15.21 -8.54 -2.30
C ASP A 187 16.07 -8.52 -1.03
N ASN A 188 15.56 -7.88 0.03
CA ASN A 188 16.21 -7.67 1.31
C ASN A 188 15.68 -8.59 2.41
N MET A 189 15.05 -9.70 2.04
CA MET A 189 14.53 -10.68 3.00
C MET A 189 15.57 -11.75 3.33
N ALA A 190 15.74 -12.03 4.61
CA ALA A 190 16.49 -13.19 5.10
C ALA A 190 15.59 -14.39 5.39
N GLY A 191 14.30 -14.16 5.67
CA GLY A 191 13.36 -15.25 5.90
C GLY A 191 11.94 -14.78 6.21
N TYR A 192 11.04 -15.74 6.26
CA TYR A 192 9.64 -15.58 6.62
C TYR A 192 9.21 -16.78 7.46
N GLU A 193 8.38 -16.56 8.49
CA GLU A 193 7.63 -17.63 9.14
C GLU A 193 6.21 -17.68 8.54
N LEU A 194 5.82 -18.84 8.01
CA LEU A 194 4.57 -19.07 7.28
C LEU A 194 3.78 -20.20 7.93
N VAL A 195 2.48 -19.97 8.09
CA VAL A 195 1.52 -21.02 8.44
C VAL A 195 0.76 -21.46 7.20
N LEU A 196 0.96 -22.72 6.80
CA LEU A 196 0.26 -23.34 5.69
C LEU A 196 -1.20 -23.67 6.05
N PRO A 197 -2.08 -23.86 5.06
CA PRO A 197 -3.48 -24.26 5.24
C PRO A 197 -3.73 -25.48 6.13
N ASN A 198 -2.84 -26.47 6.08
CA ASN A 198 -2.94 -27.66 6.91
C ASN A 198 -2.49 -27.44 8.38
N GLY A 199 -2.05 -26.21 8.70
CA GLY A 199 -1.54 -25.81 10.02
C GLY A 199 -0.04 -26.00 10.22
N THR A 200 0.71 -26.45 9.20
CA THR A 200 2.17 -26.59 9.29
C THR A 200 2.83 -25.22 9.35
N ILE A 201 3.71 -25.02 10.33
CA ILE A 201 4.55 -23.83 10.44
C ILE A 201 5.87 -24.13 9.72
N THR A 202 6.25 -23.28 8.76
CA THR A 202 7.42 -23.47 7.90
C THR A 202 8.00 -22.12 7.47
N ASN A 203 9.04 -22.15 6.64
CA ASN A 203 9.57 -20.95 6.01
C ASN A 203 8.97 -20.79 4.60
N GLY A 204 8.46 -19.59 4.29
CA GLY A 204 7.90 -19.28 2.97
C GLY A 204 7.23 -17.92 2.92
N GLY A 205 7.09 -17.36 1.72
CA GLY A 205 6.41 -16.09 1.50
C GLY A 205 5.21 -16.25 0.56
N GLY A 206 4.33 -15.26 0.53
CA GLY A 206 3.20 -15.15 -0.38
C GLY A 206 1.87 -15.49 0.28
N ASN A 207 0.91 -14.56 0.20
CA ASN A 207 -0.42 -14.67 0.82
C ASN A 207 -1.33 -15.72 0.13
N ASN A 208 -0.96 -16.20 -1.06
CA ASN A 208 -1.67 -17.29 -1.73
C ASN A 208 -1.34 -18.69 -1.17
N PHE A 209 -0.28 -18.81 -0.38
CA PHE A 209 0.26 -20.10 0.08
C PHE A 209 0.07 -20.34 1.59
N GLY A 210 -0.25 -19.30 2.36
CA GLY A 210 -0.46 -19.37 3.79
C GLY A 210 -0.51 -17.97 4.42
N ILE A 211 -0.47 -17.91 5.75
CA ILE A 211 -0.40 -16.65 6.51
C ILE A 211 1.02 -16.48 7.05
N VAL A 212 1.70 -15.43 6.61
CA VAL A 212 3.03 -15.06 7.14
C VAL A 212 2.86 -14.34 8.47
N THR A 213 3.51 -14.83 9.51
CA THR A 213 3.45 -14.31 10.89
C THR A 213 4.66 -13.48 11.27
N LYS A 214 5.83 -13.77 10.68
CA LYS A 214 7.09 -13.06 10.92
C LYS A 214 7.84 -12.80 9.63
N PHE A 215 8.44 -11.62 9.54
CA PHE A 215 9.30 -11.16 8.46
C PHE A 215 10.70 -10.88 9.03
N THR A 216 11.72 -11.51 8.48
CA THR A 216 13.12 -11.25 8.85
C THR A 216 13.80 -10.49 7.71
N TYR A 217 14.02 -9.19 7.92
CA TYR A 217 14.68 -8.29 6.97
C TYR A 217 16.18 -8.26 7.20
N LYS A 218 16.96 -8.11 6.13
CA LYS A 218 18.38 -7.71 6.20
C LYS A 218 18.43 -6.21 6.50
N THR A 219 19.33 -5.82 7.40
CA THR A 219 19.55 -4.40 7.71
C THR A 219 20.58 -3.78 6.77
N VAL A 220 20.41 -2.50 6.46
CA VAL A 220 21.36 -1.67 5.70
C VAL A 220 21.85 -0.49 6.56
N PRO A 221 23.08 0.03 6.33
CA PRO A 221 23.55 1.21 7.05
C PRO A 221 22.68 2.44 6.78
N GLN A 222 22.45 3.25 7.80
CA GLN A 222 21.65 4.47 7.70
C GLN A 222 22.27 5.62 8.50
N GLY A 223 22.54 6.71 7.80
CA GLY A 223 22.92 7.99 8.40
C GLY A 223 21.84 9.05 8.19
N GLN A 224 22.24 10.31 8.32
CA GLN A 224 21.39 11.43 7.91
C GLN A 224 21.12 11.37 6.40
N VAL A 225 19.94 11.82 6.02
CA VAL A 225 19.48 11.97 4.64
C VAL A 225 19.28 13.45 4.34
N TRP A 226 19.21 13.79 3.06
CA TRP A 226 18.80 15.10 2.59
C TRP A 226 17.54 14.94 1.76
N GLY A 227 16.56 15.79 1.99
CA GLY A 227 15.32 15.73 1.21
C GLY A 227 14.15 16.43 1.87
N GLY A 228 13.01 16.29 1.24
CA GLY A 228 11.73 16.88 1.66
C GLY A 228 10.82 17.10 0.46
N THR A 229 9.88 18.01 0.62
CA THR A 229 8.92 18.37 -0.44
C THR A 229 9.20 19.75 -1.01
N LEU A 230 8.99 19.90 -2.32
CA LEU A 230 8.94 21.15 -3.06
C LEU A 230 7.55 21.25 -3.69
N ASN A 231 6.71 22.18 -3.24
CA ASN A 231 5.34 22.31 -3.74
C ASN A 231 5.26 23.31 -4.89
N TYR A 232 4.63 22.87 -5.98
CA TYR A 232 4.48 23.60 -7.24
C TYR A 232 3.02 23.87 -7.56
N SER A 233 2.75 25.00 -8.21
CA SER A 233 1.43 25.29 -8.77
C SER A 233 1.25 24.63 -10.14
N VAL A 234 -0.01 24.48 -10.56
CA VAL A 234 -0.37 23.80 -11.82
C VAL A 234 0.24 24.44 -13.07
N ASP A 235 0.45 25.75 -13.06
CA ASP A 235 1.07 26.51 -14.16
C ASP A 235 2.57 26.20 -14.33
N GLN A 236 3.18 25.50 -13.38
CA GLN A 236 4.58 25.09 -13.41
C GLN A 236 4.78 23.64 -13.87
N LEU A 237 3.71 22.91 -14.22
CA LEU A 237 3.79 21.49 -14.58
C LEU A 237 4.73 21.20 -15.75
N ASP A 238 4.88 22.12 -16.71
CA ASP A 238 5.86 21.95 -17.79
C ASP A 238 7.31 22.02 -17.29
N LEU A 239 7.61 22.87 -16.31
CA LEU A 239 8.95 22.90 -15.69
C LEU A 239 9.20 21.63 -14.88
N VAL A 240 8.19 21.15 -14.16
CA VAL A 240 8.25 19.87 -13.42
C VAL A 240 8.47 18.70 -14.37
N LYS A 241 7.77 18.68 -15.51
CA LYS A 241 7.97 17.69 -16.58
C LYS A 241 9.42 17.67 -17.04
N GLU A 242 9.98 18.82 -17.43
CA GLU A 242 11.38 18.91 -17.86
C GLU A 242 12.36 18.43 -16.78
N ALA A 243 12.11 18.77 -15.51
CA ALA A 243 12.93 18.31 -14.39
C ALA A 243 12.86 16.79 -14.20
N VAL A 244 11.67 16.17 -14.31
CA VAL A 244 11.49 14.71 -14.27
C VAL A 244 12.22 14.03 -15.42
N LEU A 245 12.08 14.55 -16.63
CA LEU A 245 12.71 14.00 -17.83
C LEU A 245 14.24 14.01 -17.74
N LYS A 246 14.83 15.04 -17.13
CA LYS A 246 16.28 15.11 -16.86
C LYS A 246 16.70 14.23 -15.69
N PHE A 247 15.89 14.15 -14.62
CA PHE A 247 16.21 13.37 -13.44
C PHE A 247 16.30 11.87 -13.74
N GLN A 248 15.37 11.31 -14.53
CA GLN A 248 15.41 9.88 -14.87
C GLN A 248 16.67 9.45 -15.64
N GLN A 249 17.41 10.40 -16.22
CA GLN A 249 18.68 10.14 -16.91
C GLN A 249 19.89 10.17 -15.97
N LYS A 250 19.70 10.57 -14.70
CA LYS A 250 20.75 10.59 -13.68
C LYS A 250 20.99 9.17 -13.19
N ASN A 251 22.26 8.83 -12.99
CA ASN A 251 22.67 7.54 -12.44
C ASN A 251 23.33 7.73 -11.07
N ASP A 252 22.51 7.99 -10.05
CA ASP A 252 22.94 8.04 -8.66
C ASP A 252 22.00 7.17 -7.82
N THR A 253 22.54 6.08 -7.28
CA THR A 253 21.76 5.09 -6.53
C THR A 253 21.18 5.68 -5.25
N LYS A 254 21.79 6.73 -4.67
CA LYS A 254 21.30 7.37 -3.43
C LYS A 254 20.13 8.30 -3.66
N ALA A 255 19.89 8.70 -4.90
CA ALA A 255 18.81 9.61 -5.25
C ALA A 255 17.50 8.83 -5.51
N ALA A 256 16.41 9.35 -4.95
CA ALA A 256 15.06 8.91 -5.29
C ALA A 256 14.15 10.13 -5.44
N LEU A 257 13.16 9.98 -6.32
CA LEU A 257 12.21 11.03 -6.66
C LEU A 257 10.81 10.44 -6.68
N ASN A 258 9.86 11.17 -6.10
CA ASN A 258 8.43 10.91 -6.21
C ASN A 258 7.77 12.23 -6.62
N VAL A 259 7.10 12.29 -7.77
CA VAL A 259 6.43 13.51 -8.24
C VAL A 259 4.93 13.27 -8.27
N PRO A 260 4.18 13.75 -7.27
CA PRO A 260 2.74 13.70 -7.35
C PRO A 260 2.18 14.71 -8.34
N VAL A 261 1.19 14.28 -9.12
CA VAL A 261 0.33 15.15 -9.94
C VAL A 261 -1.09 14.94 -9.45
N ASN A 262 -1.60 15.88 -8.67
CA ASN A 262 -2.86 15.72 -7.95
C ASN A 262 -3.94 16.64 -8.49
N TYR A 263 -5.18 16.21 -8.35
CA TYR A 263 -6.35 17.06 -8.47
C TYR A 263 -7.06 17.15 -7.12
N THR A 264 -7.42 18.37 -6.72
CA THR A 264 -8.28 18.63 -5.57
C THR A 264 -9.45 19.52 -6.00
N PRO A 265 -10.51 19.65 -5.20
CA PRO A 265 -11.59 20.61 -5.47
C PRO A 265 -11.12 22.07 -5.57
N ALA A 266 -9.97 22.41 -4.97
CA ALA A 266 -9.34 23.72 -5.08
C ALA A 266 -8.50 23.91 -6.37
N GLY A 267 -8.33 22.85 -7.16
CA GLY A 267 -7.53 22.83 -8.38
C GLY A 267 -6.45 21.76 -8.36
N ALA A 268 -5.75 21.65 -9.49
CA ALA A 268 -4.61 20.75 -9.61
C ALA A 268 -3.36 21.34 -8.94
N ILE A 269 -2.53 20.47 -8.39
CA ILE A 269 -1.28 20.80 -7.73
C ILE A 269 -0.24 19.72 -8.01
N SER A 270 1.04 20.07 -7.89
CA SER A 270 2.12 19.10 -7.97
C SER A 270 3.17 19.36 -6.90
N ALA A 271 4.00 18.36 -6.64
CA ALA A 271 5.17 18.51 -5.79
C ALA A 271 6.31 17.64 -6.31
N ALA A 272 7.53 17.91 -5.87
CA ALA A 272 8.62 16.95 -5.91
C ALA A 272 8.97 16.53 -4.48
N LEU A 273 8.86 15.24 -4.21
CA LEU A 273 9.38 14.59 -3.01
C LEU A 273 10.77 14.07 -3.39
N VAL A 274 11.79 14.82 -2.98
CA VAL A 274 13.19 14.48 -3.27
C VAL A 274 13.80 13.80 -2.06
N PHE A 275 14.59 12.76 -2.32
CA PHE A 275 15.29 12.00 -1.29
C PHE A 275 16.72 11.70 -1.75
N TYR A 276 17.67 11.92 -0.85
CA TYR A 276 19.06 11.56 -1.03
C TYR A 276 19.58 10.84 0.21
N ASN A 277 20.09 9.62 0.05
CA ASN A 277 20.62 8.82 1.15
C ASN A 277 22.05 9.22 1.58
N ALA A 278 22.23 10.51 1.86
CA ALA A 278 23.40 11.11 2.50
C ALA A 278 23.06 12.55 2.97
N PRO A 279 23.88 13.18 3.83
CA PRO A 279 23.61 14.53 4.32
C PRO A 279 23.59 15.62 3.24
N THR A 280 24.22 15.38 2.09
CA THR A 280 24.37 16.36 1.01
C THR A 280 24.27 15.64 -0.35
N PRO A 281 23.41 16.10 -1.27
CA PRO A 281 23.30 15.53 -2.60
C PRO A 281 24.52 15.82 -3.45
N ALA A 282 24.81 14.94 -4.41
CA ALA A 282 25.77 15.26 -5.45
C ALA A 282 25.29 16.50 -6.26
N PRO A 283 26.20 17.40 -6.68
CA PRO A 283 25.83 18.58 -7.46
C PRO A 283 25.06 18.20 -8.73
N GLY A 284 24.02 18.95 -9.10
CA GLY A 284 23.30 18.74 -10.35
C GLY A 284 22.26 17.62 -10.34
N ILE A 285 22.04 16.92 -9.22
CA ILE A 285 21.02 15.85 -9.14
C ILE A 285 19.61 16.45 -9.06
N PHE A 286 19.41 17.47 -8.21
CA PHE A 286 18.09 18.06 -7.96
C PHE A 286 17.99 19.53 -8.40
N ASP A 287 19.02 20.08 -9.05
CA ASP A 287 19.12 21.51 -9.41
C ASP A 287 17.92 21.98 -10.24
N ASP A 288 17.45 21.16 -11.19
CA ASP A 288 16.28 21.48 -12.02
C ASP A 288 15.00 21.64 -11.18
N PHE A 289 14.81 20.85 -10.12
CA PHE A 289 13.67 20.98 -9.20
C PHE A 289 13.80 22.17 -8.26
N LEU A 290 15.03 22.43 -7.77
CA LEU A 290 15.33 23.54 -6.86
C LEU A 290 15.25 24.91 -7.55
N ALA A 291 15.43 24.95 -8.87
CA ALA A 291 15.33 26.18 -9.66
C ALA A 291 13.88 26.62 -9.93
N ILE A 292 12.91 25.71 -9.82
CA ILE A 292 11.48 26.03 -10.01
C ILE A 292 11.01 26.81 -8.76
N PRO A 293 10.40 28.00 -8.91
CA PRO A 293 9.86 28.74 -7.78
C PRO A 293 8.83 27.90 -6.99
N THR A 294 9.03 27.71 -5.69
CA THR A 294 8.10 26.93 -4.85
C THR A 294 7.25 27.82 -3.96
N ASN A 295 6.00 27.42 -3.75
CA ASN A 295 5.13 28.07 -2.74
C ASN A 295 5.50 27.65 -1.31
N GLN A 296 6.04 26.44 -1.15
CA GLN A 296 6.48 25.89 0.13
C GLN A 296 7.57 24.84 -0.10
N SER A 297 8.54 24.79 0.81
CA SER A 297 9.66 23.84 0.80
C SER A 297 9.97 23.30 2.19
N ASP A 298 10.25 22.00 2.31
CA ASP A 298 10.75 21.32 3.52
C ASP A 298 12.13 20.67 3.29
N ILE A 299 12.90 21.17 2.31
CA ILE A 299 14.21 20.60 1.98
C ILE A 299 15.23 20.87 3.07
N LYS A 300 15.73 19.81 3.70
CA LYS A 300 16.78 19.88 4.72
C LYS A 300 17.52 18.55 4.90
N THR A 301 18.68 18.61 5.55
CA THR A 301 19.35 17.43 6.11
C THR A 301 18.67 17.04 7.42
N ARG A 302 18.41 15.74 7.61
CA ARG A 302 17.60 15.20 8.71
C ARG A 302 17.81 13.70 8.91
N SER A 303 17.25 13.12 9.98
CA SER A 303 17.22 11.66 10.12
C SER A 303 16.26 11.03 9.10
N PHE A 304 16.44 9.75 8.81
CA PHE A 304 15.53 9.02 7.93
C PHE A 304 14.09 9.02 8.48
N VAL A 305 13.91 8.82 9.80
CA VAL A 305 12.59 8.81 10.42
C VAL A 305 11.92 10.18 10.37
N ASP A 306 12.68 11.26 10.57
CA ASP A 306 12.13 12.61 10.36
C ASP A 306 11.64 12.74 8.90
N MET A 307 12.48 12.42 7.91
CA MET A 307 12.11 12.47 6.48
C MET A 307 10.85 11.66 6.19
N PHE A 308 10.79 10.43 6.68
CA PHE A 308 9.64 9.57 6.54
C PHE A 308 8.37 10.20 7.14
N ASN A 309 8.48 10.78 8.34
CA ASN A 309 7.35 11.36 9.05
C ASN A 309 6.84 12.67 8.44
N SER A 310 7.66 13.51 7.79
CA SER A 310 7.13 14.72 7.12
C SER A 310 6.36 14.43 5.85
N LEU A 311 6.50 13.24 5.28
CA LEU A 311 5.71 12.80 4.13
C LEU A 311 4.35 12.19 4.53
N SER A 312 4.06 12.18 5.83
CA SER A 312 2.79 11.75 6.41
C SER A 312 1.72 12.80 6.14
N PHE A 313 1.01 12.66 5.04
CA PHE A 313 -0.33 13.20 4.94
C PHE A 313 -1.25 12.21 5.64
N ILE A 314 -1.48 12.39 6.94
CA ILE A 314 -2.66 11.79 7.57
C ILE A 314 -3.82 12.50 6.88
N ASN A 315 -4.49 11.83 5.95
CA ASN A 315 -5.78 12.31 5.48
C ASN A 315 -6.76 11.96 6.62
N PRO A 316 -7.17 12.94 7.46
CA PRO A 316 -8.01 12.65 8.63
C PRO A 316 -9.42 12.24 8.21
N ASN A 317 -9.75 12.35 6.92
CA ASN A 317 -11.04 12.00 6.38
C ASN A 317 -10.97 10.59 5.83
N THR A 318 -11.64 9.67 6.53
CA THR A 318 -11.96 8.32 6.07
C THR A 318 -12.90 8.39 4.87
N VAL A 319 -12.36 8.70 3.68
CA VAL A 319 -13.09 8.74 2.41
C VAL A 319 -13.00 7.39 1.71
N ARG A 320 -13.92 7.14 0.78
CA ARG A 320 -13.84 6.00 -0.13
C ARG A 320 -12.60 6.19 -0.99
N GLY A 321 -11.91 5.10 -1.30
CA GLY A 321 -10.74 5.13 -2.16
C GLY A 321 -10.68 3.90 -3.06
N ARG A 322 -10.14 4.08 -4.26
CA ARG A 322 -9.74 3.00 -5.16
C ARG A 322 -8.36 3.35 -5.71
N VAL A 323 -7.53 2.33 -5.90
CA VAL A 323 -6.18 2.48 -6.44
C VAL A 323 -6.04 1.57 -7.66
N ASN A 324 -5.33 2.05 -8.67
CA ASN A 324 -4.78 1.25 -9.74
C ASN A 324 -3.31 1.59 -9.95
N GLY A 325 -2.58 0.75 -10.69
CA GLY A 325 -1.22 1.04 -11.12
C GLY A 325 -1.10 1.02 -12.65
N VAL A 326 -0.19 1.83 -13.18
CA VAL A 326 0.30 1.73 -14.55
C VAL A 326 1.83 1.71 -14.53
N SER A 327 2.43 0.60 -14.97
CA SER A 327 3.87 0.49 -15.13
C SER A 327 4.24 0.98 -16.53
N VAL A 328 5.24 1.85 -16.62
CA VAL A 328 5.87 2.24 -17.90
C VAL A 328 7.38 1.97 -17.83
N MET A 329 8.05 1.96 -18.98
CA MET A 329 9.50 1.71 -19.03
C MET A 329 10.31 2.99 -18.77
N GLN A 330 9.72 4.14 -19.10
CA GLN A 330 10.28 5.47 -18.87
C GLN A 330 9.17 6.53 -18.91
N TYR A 331 9.43 7.71 -18.36
CA TYR A 331 8.56 8.87 -18.55
C TYR A 331 9.02 9.65 -19.76
N SER A 332 8.25 9.63 -20.84
CA SER A 332 8.45 10.53 -21.99
C SER A 332 7.55 11.76 -21.88
N PRO A 333 7.76 12.80 -22.71
CA PRO A 333 6.86 13.96 -22.73
C PRO A 333 5.38 13.56 -22.92
N SER A 334 5.08 12.65 -23.85
CA SER A 334 3.70 12.24 -24.13
C SER A 334 3.09 11.42 -22.98
N VAL A 335 3.87 10.58 -22.31
CA VAL A 335 3.43 9.82 -21.12
C VAL A 335 3.12 10.78 -19.97
N PHE A 336 3.98 11.77 -19.73
CA PHE A 336 3.73 12.77 -18.70
C PHE A 336 2.49 13.62 -19.03
N ASP A 337 2.35 14.06 -20.28
CA ASP A 337 1.18 14.83 -20.73
C ASP A 337 -0.10 13.99 -20.63
N ALA A 338 -0.06 12.70 -20.94
CA ALA A 338 -1.19 11.78 -20.76
C ALA A 338 -1.60 11.69 -19.29
N ILE A 339 -0.64 11.57 -18.37
CA ILE A 339 -0.86 11.58 -16.92
C ILE A 339 -1.57 12.88 -16.49
N VAL A 340 -1.03 14.05 -16.85
CA VAL A 340 -1.61 15.34 -16.48
C VAL A 340 -3.02 15.49 -17.05
N ASN A 341 -3.20 15.18 -18.33
CA ASN A 341 -4.49 15.30 -19.00
C ASN A 341 -5.55 14.38 -18.37
N GLN A 342 -5.19 13.14 -18.05
CA GLN A 342 -6.11 12.22 -17.36
C GLN A 342 -6.44 12.68 -15.94
N THR A 343 -5.45 13.21 -15.19
CA THR A 343 -5.68 13.77 -13.86
C THR A 343 -6.68 14.92 -13.90
N LEU A 344 -6.52 15.86 -14.84
CA LEU A 344 -7.43 16.99 -15.00
C LEU A 344 -8.82 16.55 -15.51
N PHE A 345 -8.86 15.63 -16.48
CA PHE A 345 -10.11 15.14 -17.06
C PHE A 345 -10.97 14.43 -16.01
N TRP A 346 -10.42 13.44 -15.31
CA TRP A 346 -11.16 12.71 -14.28
C TRP A 346 -11.44 13.58 -13.06
N GLY A 347 -10.51 14.45 -12.69
CA GLY A 347 -10.69 15.51 -11.70
C GLY A 347 -11.96 16.31 -11.94
N GLY A 348 -12.09 16.91 -13.12
CA GLY A 348 -13.28 17.68 -13.48
C GLY A 348 -14.55 16.82 -13.63
N LYS A 349 -14.43 15.64 -14.25
CA LYS A 349 -15.59 14.77 -14.54
C LYS A 349 -16.24 14.20 -13.29
N ILE A 350 -15.46 13.63 -12.38
CA ILE A 350 -15.98 13.06 -11.13
C ILE A 350 -16.15 14.15 -10.08
N GLY A 351 -15.30 15.18 -10.06
CA GLY A 351 -15.46 16.34 -9.17
C GLY A 351 -16.79 17.07 -9.36
N ALA A 352 -17.36 17.06 -10.57
CA ALA A 352 -18.71 17.58 -10.82
C ALA A 352 -19.84 16.72 -10.19
N LEU A 353 -19.57 15.46 -9.88
CA LEU A 353 -20.51 14.50 -9.28
C LEU A 353 -20.27 14.33 -7.77
N ASP A 354 -19.06 14.61 -7.29
CA ASP A 354 -18.66 14.50 -5.90
C ASP A 354 -17.68 15.63 -5.52
N PRO A 355 -18.10 16.61 -4.70
CA PRO A 355 -17.26 17.76 -4.35
C PRO A 355 -16.06 17.41 -3.46
N ASN A 356 -15.99 16.19 -2.93
CA ASN A 356 -14.84 15.70 -2.16
C ASN A 356 -13.89 14.86 -3.01
N PHE A 357 -14.12 14.75 -4.33
CA PHE A 357 -13.30 13.96 -5.21
C PHE A 357 -11.87 14.48 -5.30
N THR A 358 -10.89 13.59 -5.18
CA THR A 358 -9.49 13.89 -5.46
C THR A 358 -8.86 12.81 -6.34
N VAL A 359 -7.87 13.23 -7.12
CA VAL A 359 -6.96 12.32 -7.82
C VAL A 359 -5.60 12.47 -7.17
N GLY A 360 -5.03 11.36 -6.73
CA GLY A 360 -3.63 11.24 -6.39
C GLY A 360 -2.93 10.41 -7.46
N LEU A 361 -1.84 10.90 -8.03
CA LEU A 361 -0.97 10.09 -8.87
C LEU A 361 0.47 10.37 -8.48
N THR A 362 1.31 9.34 -8.42
CA THR A 362 2.75 9.51 -8.13
C THR A 362 3.61 8.93 -9.25
N LEU A 363 4.45 9.77 -9.85
CA LEU A 363 5.52 9.37 -10.75
C LEU A 363 6.73 8.89 -9.93
N GLU A 364 7.31 7.77 -10.30
CA GLU A 364 8.34 7.07 -9.52
C GLU A 364 9.45 6.53 -10.45
N PRO A 365 10.37 7.38 -10.94
CA PRO A 365 11.46 6.91 -11.78
C PRO A 365 12.49 6.14 -10.95
N PHE A 366 12.84 4.94 -11.43
CA PHE A 366 13.87 4.08 -10.83
C PHE A 366 15.05 3.90 -11.80
N LEU A 367 16.19 3.47 -11.29
CA LEU A 367 17.34 3.16 -12.14
C LEU A 367 17.11 1.86 -12.93
N GLY A 368 17.74 1.78 -14.11
CA GLY A 368 17.60 0.65 -15.03
C GLY A 368 18.01 -0.72 -14.45
N ASP A 369 18.80 -0.71 -13.38
CA ASP A 369 19.32 -1.89 -12.69
C ASP A 369 18.62 -2.17 -11.35
N VAL A 370 17.49 -1.51 -11.04
CA VAL A 370 16.78 -1.65 -9.75
C VAL A 370 16.41 -3.10 -9.39
N PHE A 371 16.19 -3.97 -10.37
CA PHE A 371 15.89 -5.38 -10.13
C PHE A 371 17.10 -6.31 -10.10
N SER A 372 18.32 -5.80 -10.29
CA SER A 372 19.56 -6.59 -10.25
C SER A 372 20.01 -6.98 -8.83
N HIS A 373 19.45 -6.34 -7.81
CA HIS A 373 19.83 -6.51 -6.39
C HIS A 373 19.35 -7.82 -5.75
N GLY A 374 18.37 -8.50 -6.37
CA GLY A 374 17.72 -9.67 -5.80
C GLY A 374 17.59 -10.84 -6.76
N PRO A 375 17.36 -12.06 -6.24
CA PRO A 375 17.14 -13.23 -7.07
C PRO A 375 15.76 -13.18 -7.75
N ALA A 376 15.49 -14.18 -8.60
CA ALA A 376 14.15 -14.37 -9.16
C ALA A 376 13.08 -14.52 -8.06
N SER A 377 11.96 -13.84 -8.25
CA SER A 377 10.83 -13.73 -7.31
C SER A 377 9.51 -13.84 -8.09
N ALA A 378 8.36 -13.86 -7.40
CA ALA A 378 7.06 -13.90 -8.07
C ALA A 378 6.78 -12.61 -8.86
N TYR A 379 6.98 -11.46 -8.20
CA TYR A 379 7.03 -10.13 -8.81
C TYR A 379 8.44 -9.54 -8.62
N PRO A 380 8.98 -8.81 -9.61
CA PRO A 380 8.46 -8.72 -10.97
C PRO A 380 8.77 -10.00 -11.74
N PRO A 381 7.94 -10.38 -12.72
CA PRO A 381 8.14 -11.60 -13.50
C PRO A 381 9.27 -11.50 -14.52
N ASP A 382 9.64 -10.28 -14.90
CA ASP A 382 10.83 -9.96 -15.67
C ASP A 382 11.71 -9.02 -14.84
N ARG A 383 12.95 -9.45 -14.56
CA ARG A 383 13.96 -8.67 -13.82
C ARG A 383 15.01 -8.05 -14.74
N SER A 384 14.91 -8.24 -16.05
CA SER A 384 15.85 -7.69 -17.03
C SER A 384 15.56 -6.25 -17.43
N HIS A 385 14.38 -5.73 -17.07
CA HIS A 385 13.98 -4.36 -17.33
C HIS A 385 13.45 -3.70 -16.05
N ALA A 386 13.96 -2.51 -15.72
CA ALA A 386 13.35 -1.68 -14.68
C ALA A 386 11.95 -1.22 -15.10
N LEU A 387 11.09 -1.02 -14.10
CA LEU A 387 9.73 -0.50 -14.27
C LEU A 387 9.57 0.78 -13.47
N PHE A 388 8.77 1.69 -14.00
CA PHE A 388 8.37 2.93 -13.33
C PHE A 388 6.90 2.77 -12.91
N PRO A 389 6.64 2.11 -11.76
CA PRO A 389 5.28 1.86 -11.30
C PRO A 389 4.64 3.18 -10.91
N THR A 390 3.66 3.61 -11.70
CA THR A 390 2.90 4.84 -11.42
C THR A 390 1.62 4.45 -10.71
N GLY A 391 1.51 4.78 -9.43
CA GLY A 391 0.27 4.57 -8.68
C GLY A 391 -0.72 5.71 -8.93
N VAL A 392 -1.99 5.36 -9.18
CA VAL A 392 -3.10 6.31 -9.29
C VAL A 392 -4.21 5.93 -8.30
N SER A 393 -4.65 6.90 -7.51
CA SER A 393 -5.69 6.76 -6.49
C SER A 393 -6.80 7.78 -6.74
N PHE A 394 -8.04 7.30 -6.73
CA PHE A 394 -9.23 8.14 -6.76
C PHE A 394 -9.89 8.06 -5.38
N GLU A 395 -9.97 9.19 -4.69
CA GLU A 395 -10.66 9.31 -3.39
C GLU A 395 -11.96 10.08 -3.55
N TYR A 396 -13.03 9.64 -2.89
CA TYR A 396 -14.40 10.11 -3.11
C TYR A 396 -15.30 9.78 -1.91
N SER A 397 -16.50 10.35 -1.86
CA SER A 397 -17.48 10.12 -0.80
C SER A 397 -18.70 9.33 -1.27
N ASN A 398 -19.18 9.57 -2.48
CA ASN A 398 -20.43 9.00 -2.98
C ASN A 398 -20.27 7.54 -3.43
N ALA A 399 -20.87 6.61 -2.69
CA ALA A 399 -20.80 5.17 -2.98
C ALA A 399 -21.45 4.77 -4.31
N SER A 400 -22.37 5.55 -4.86
CA SER A 400 -22.95 5.25 -6.20
C SER A 400 -21.93 5.43 -7.34
N LEU A 401 -20.77 6.02 -7.05
CA LEU A 401 -19.70 6.24 -8.03
C LEU A 401 -18.66 5.12 -8.05
N ASP A 402 -18.78 4.07 -7.24
CA ASP A 402 -17.78 2.98 -7.17
C ASP A 402 -17.40 2.40 -8.54
N ASP A 403 -18.39 2.13 -9.40
CA ASP A 403 -18.16 1.60 -10.75
C ASP A 403 -17.57 2.67 -11.68
N THR A 404 -18.06 3.92 -11.57
CA THR A 404 -17.53 5.05 -12.34
C THR A 404 -16.06 5.30 -12.04
N VAL A 405 -15.68 5.24 -10.77
CA VAL A 405 -14.30 5.40 -10.29
C VAL A 405 -13.42 4.25 -10.78
N SER A 406 -13.89 3.01 -10.65
CA SER A 406 -13.12 1.83 -11.08
C SER A 406 -12.88 1.83 -12.59
N ASN A 407 -13.90 2.19 -13.38
CA ASN A 407 -13.77 2.37 -14.83
C ASN A 407 -12.87 3.55 -15.19
N GLY A 408 -12.92 4.64 -14.41
CA GLY A 408 -12.06 5.79 -14.58
C GLY A 408 -10.59 5.46 -14.37
N LEU A 409 -10.25 4.70 -13.33
CA LEU A 409 -8.88 4.24 -13.06
C LEU A 409 -8.32 3.34 -14.18
N ARG A 410 -9.16 2.49 -14.79
CA ARG A 410 -8.74 1.70 -15.97
C ARG A 410 -8.50 2.60 -17.17
N SER A 411 -9.48 3.44 -17.50
CA SER A 411 -9.35 4.37 -18.62
C SER A 411 -8.14 5.31 -18.46
N PHE A 412 -7.80 5.70 -17.23
CA PHE A 412 -6.58 6.43 -16.91
C PHE A 412 -5.35 5.62 -17.32
N SER A 413 -5.26 4.39 -16.82
CA SER A 413 -4.10 3.50 -17.03
C SER A 413 -3.94 3.09 -18.49
N ASP A 414 -5.05 2.86 -19.19
CA ASP A 414 -5.09 2.56 -20.62
C ASP A 414 -4.55 3.72 -21.45
N ALA A 415 -4.94 4.96 -21.12
CA ALA A 415 -4.47 6.15 -21.82
C ALA A 415 -2.96 6.38 -21.63
N VAL A 416 -2.44 6.16 -20.43
CA VAL A 416 -1.00 6.26 -20.14
C VAL A 416 -0.23 5.16 -20.87
N THR A 417 -0.75 3.93 -20.87
CA THR A 417 -0.16 2.80 -21.60
C THR A 417 -0.15 3.07 -23.11
N ALA A 418 -1.25 3.61 -23.66
CA ALA A 418 -1.33 3.96 -25.07
C ALA A 418 -0.30 5.03 -25.47
N ALA A 419 -0.07 6.03 -24.62
CA ALA A 419 0.98 7.03 -24.84
C ALA A 419 2.38 6.39 -24.83
N ALA A 420 2.66 5.49 -23.88
CA ALA A 420 3.93 4.77 -23.82
C ALA A 420 4.16 3.89 -25.07
N VAL A 421 3.13 3.19 -25.54
CA VAL A 421 3.19 2.38 -26.77
C VAL A 421 3.39 3.25 -28.00
N ALA A 422 2.71 4.39 -28.10
CA ALA A 422 2.87 5.34 -29.21
C ALA A 422 4.30 5.89 -29.30
N ASP A 423 4.97 6.03 -28.16
CA ASP A 423 6.38 6.42 -28.05
C ASP A 423 7.37 5.26 -28.31
N GLY A 424 6.87 4.05 -28.62
CA GLY A 424 7.69 2.89 -28.92
C GLY A 424 8.19 2.11 -27.70
N GLN A 425 7.64 2.36 -26.50
CA GLN A 425 7.99 1.55 -25.33
C GLN A 425 7.43 0.12 -25.45
N ASN A 426 8.25 -0.88 -25.14
CA ASN A 426 7.80 -2.27 -25.12
C ASN A 426 7.13 -2.60 -23.76
N VAL A 427 5.88 -2.19 -23.62
CA VAL A 427 5.09 -2.37 -22.38
C VAL A 427 4.70 -3.82 -22.09
N SER A 428 5.04 -4.79 -22.95
CA SER A 428 4.85 -6.22 -22.64
C SER A 428 5.70 -6.69 -21.44
N HIS A 429 6.77 -5.95 -21.11
CA HIS A 429 7.58 -6.15 -19.92
C HIS A 429 7.05 -5.39 -18.69
N ALA A 430 6.05 -4.52 -18.86
CA ALA A 430 5.56 -3.61 -17.83
C ALA A 430 4.53 -4.28 -16.91
N ALA A 431 4.99 -5.25 -16.13
CA ALA A 431 4.13 -5.98 -15.20
C ALA A 431 3.40 -5.06 -14.21
N GLY A 432 2.13 -5.34 -13.97
CA GLY A 432 1.29 -4.66 -12.99
C GLY A 432 1.81 -4.91 -11.58
N TYR A 433 2.00 -3.84 -10.80
CA TYR A 433 2.43 -3.96 -9.41
C TYR A 433 1.24 -4.41 -8.54
N PRO A 434 1.27 -5.61 -7.91
CA PRO A 434 0.09 -6.17 -7.24
C PRO A 434 -0.41 -5.36 -6.04
N ASN A 435 0.44 -4.52 -5.44
CA ASN A 435 0.01 -3.63 -4.35
C ASN A 435 -0.81 -2.43 -4.83
N TYR A 436 -0.80 -2.10 -6.13
CA TYR A 436 -1.60 -1.04 -6.73
C TYR A 436 -2.73 -1.58 -7.62
N ALA A 437 -2.55 -2.76 -8.21
CA ALA A 437 -3.47 -3.32 -9.20
C ALA A 437 -4.92 -3.46 -8.70
N LEU A 438 -5.88 -3.21 -9.60
CA LEU A 438 -7.30 -3.45 -9.35
C LEU A 438 -7.59 -4.93 -9.10
N SER A 439 -8.69 -5.21 -8.40
CA SER A 439 -9.01 -6.58 -7.95
C SER A 439 -9.20 -7.60 -9.05
N ASP A 440 -9.51 -7.16 -10.27
CA ASP A 440 -9.75 -7.99 -11.44
C ASP A 440 -8.67 -7.84 -12.52
N THR A 441 -7.53 -7.24 -12.20
CA THR A 441 -6.34 -7.29 -13.06
C THR A 441 -5.97 -8.76 -13.32
N PRO A 442 -5.80 -9.18 -14.59
CA PRO A 442 -5.38 -10.54 -14.93
C PRO A 442 -4.07 -10.92 -14.26
N LEU A 443 -3.95 -12.18 -13.82
CA LEU A 443 -2.75 -12.66 -13.12
C LEU A 443 -1.53 -12.69 -14.04
N GLU A 444 -1.75 -12.87 -15.34
CA GLU A 444 -0.73 -12.84 -16.38
C GLU A 444 -0.07 -11.46 -16.49
N GLU A 445 -0.82 -10.39 -16.24
CA GLU A 445 -0.28 -9.02 -16.22
C GLU A 445 0.58 -8.75 -14.97
N ILE A 446 0.36 -9.50 -13.88
CA ILE A 446 1.09 -9.34 -12.61
C ILE A 446 2.31 -10.28 -12.55
N TYR A 447 2.10 -11.56 -12.87
CA TYR A 447 3.06 -12.65 -12.64
C TYR A 447 3.63 -13.24 -13.93
N GLY A 448 3.12 -12.87 -15.11
CA GLY A 448 3.66 -13.29 -16.41
C GLY A 448 4.09 -14.75 -16.48
N ALA A 449 5.34 -14.97 -16.90
CA ALA A 449 5.92 -16.32 -17.05
C ALA A 449 6.09 -17.09 -15.72
N ASN A 450 5.97 -16.45 -14.56
CA ASN A 450 6.03 -17.13 -13.26
C ASN A 450 4.72 -17.82 -12.88
N LEU A 451 3.59 -17.46 -13.49
CA LEU A 451 2.28 -17.94 -13.10
C LEU A 451 2.16 -19.49 -13.05
N PRO A 452 2.65 -20.26 -14.05
CA PRO A 452 2.62 -21.72 -13.99
C PRO A 452 3.38 -22.31 -12.78
N ARG A 453 4.52 -21.70 -12.40
CA ARG A 453 5.28 -22.10 -11.21
C ARG A 453 4.48 -21.83 -9.95
N LEU A 454 3.81 -20.68 -9.86
CA LEU A 454 3.01 -20.31 -8.69
C LEU A 454 1.80 -21.25 -8.52
N HIS A 455 1.11 -21.63 -9.60
CA HIS A 455 0.07 -22.68 -9.57
C HIS A 455 0.62 -24.03 -9.10
N GLY A 456 1.82 -24.40 -9.55
CA GLY A 456 2.49 -25.62 -9.10
C GLY A 456 2.74 -25.65 -7.59
N ILE A 457 3.26 -24.54 -7.04
CA ILE A 457 3.47 -24.37 -5.59
C ILE A 457 2.13 -24.43 -4.85
N LYS A 458 1.13 -23.68 -5.33
CA LYS A 458 -0.22 -23.64 -4.76
C LYS A 458 -0.81 -25.05 -4.62
N LYS A 459 -0.77 -25.84 -5.69
CA LYS A 459 -1.27 -27.23 -5.70
C LYS A 459 -0.54 -28.12 -4.69
N ALA A 460 0.75 -27.88 -4.46
CA ALA A 460 1.56 -28.67 -3.54
C ALA A 460 1.28 -28.33 -2.06
N VAL A 461 1.10 -27.05 -1.73
CA VAL A 461 1.00 -26.58 -0.33
C VAL A 461 -0.44 -26.31 0.14
N ASP A 462 -1.38 -26.14 -0.80
CA ASP A 462 -2.80 -25.87 -0.55
C ASP A 462 -3.70 -26.66 -1.52
N PRO A 463 -3.66 -28.01 -1.52
CA PRO A 463 -4.41 -28.85 -2.46
C PRO A 463 -5.93 -28.70 -2.32
N GLU A 464 -6.41 -28.34 -1.13
CA GLU A 464 -7.84 -28.12 -0.83
C GLU A 464 -8.28 -26.67 -1.11
N ASN A 465 -7.38 -25.83 -1.64
CA ASN A 465 -7.62 -24.42 -1.94
C ASN A 465 -8.26 -23.66 -0.77
N VAL A 466 -7.71 -23.78 0.43
CA VAL A 466 -8.14 -23.07 1.64
C VAL A 466 -7.79 -21.59 1.53
N MET A 467 -6.60 -21.21 1.05
CA MET A 467 -6.27 -19.79 0.83
C MET A 467 -7.08 -19.21 -0.35
N GLY A 468 -7.73 -20.05 -1.16
CA GLY A 468 -8.76 -19.62 -2.10
C GLY A 468 -10.00 -19.02 -1.41
N LEU A 469 -10.26 -19.37 -0.13
CA LEU A 469 -11.30 -18.77 0.71
C LEU A 469 -10.89 -17.42 1.32
N ALA A 470 -9.59 -17.09 1.30
CA ALA A 470 -9.09 -15.80 1.74
C ALA A 470 -9.53 -14.69 0.75
N GLY A 471 -9.18 -13.43 1.00
CA GLY A 471 -9.19 -12.37 -0.02
C GLY A 471 -7.95 -12.38 -0.94
N GLY A 472 -7.83 -11.39 -1.82
CA GLY A 472 -6.66 -11.15 -2.67
C GLY A 472 -6.69 -11.85 -4.03
N PHE A 473 -5.69 -11.57 -4.87
CA PHE A 473 -5.49 -12.26 -6.15
C PHE A 473 -5.42 -13.79 -5.97
N LYS A 474 -6.04 -14.54 -6.89
CA LYS A 474 -6.26 -15.99 -6.76
C LYS A 474 -5.40 -16.81 -7.71
N ILE A 475 -4.26 -17.28 -7.22
CA ILE A 475 -3.40 -18.25 -7.91
C ILE A 475 -3.96 -19.66 -7.70
#